data_AF-A0A964D709-F1
#
_entry.id   AF-A0A964D709-F1
#
_cell.length_a   1.000
_cell.length_b   1.000
_cell.length_c   1.000
_cell.angle_alpha   90.00
_cell.angle_beta   90.00
_cell.angle_gamma   90.00
#
_symmetry.space_group_name_H-M   'P 1'
#
loop_
_entity.id
_entity.type
_entity.pdbx_description
1 polymer ?
#
loop_
_entity_poly.entity_id
_entity_poly.type
_entity_poly.pdbx_seq_one_letter_code
_entity_poly.pdbx_strand_id
1 'polypeptide(L)'
;MDLDTKNQDQQHPQYKRDRATVDSLLGKEPTDNNLSELARLIIRYKGFPGARDIQADLKKALQQWNHTEETLYEQTRKIHANGEVYRKQKSDQEDWA
;
A
#
# COMPACT_ATOMS: atom_id res chain seq x y z
N MET A 1 -29.00 -25.70 4.83
CA MET A 1 -28.64 -25.07 6.11
C MET A 1 -27.59 -24.05 5.76
N ASP A 2 -28.04 -22.89 5.31
CA ASP A 2 -27.19 -21.78 4.90
C ASP A 2 -26.62 -21.15 6.16
N LEU A 3 -25.31 -21.28 6.34
CA LEU A 3 -24.59 -20.61 7.41
C LEU A 3 -24.55 -19.12 7.05
N ASP A 4 -25.56 -18.38 7.51
CA ASP A 4 -25.58 -16.92 7.60
C ASP A 4 -24.31 -16.46 8.33
N THR A 5 -23.24 -16.28 7.56
CA THR A 5 -22.00 -15.72 8.07
C THR A 5 -22.26 -14.23 8.16
N LYS A 6 -22.88 -13.78 9.26
CA LYS A 6 -22.94 -12.36 9.62
C LYS A 6 -21.50 -11.87 9.67
N ASN A 7 -21.02 -11.37 8.53
CA ASN A 7 -19.68 -10.85 8.38
C ASN A 7 -19.65 -9.49 9.10
N GLN A 8 -19.50 -9.56 10.42
CA GLN A 8 -19.41 -8.38 11.26
C GLN A 8 -18.12 -7.65 10.91
N ASP A 9 -18.25 -6.35 10.65
CA ASP A 9 -17.11 -5.48 10.41
C ASP A 9 -16.11 -5.63 11.55
N GLN A 10 -14.91 -6.07 11.22
CA GLN A 10 -13.80 -6.18 12.14
C GLN A 10 -13.00 -4.88 12.15
N GLN A 11 -12.46 -4.55 13.31
CA GLN A 11 -11.54 -3.44 13.47
C GLN A 11 -10.11 -3.92 13.19
N HIS A 12 -9.47 -3.35 12.18
CA HIS A 12 -8.06 -3.65 11.91
C HIS A 12 -7.16 -3.04 13.01
N PRO A 13 -6.23 -3.80 13.62
CA PRO A 13 -5.38 -3.29 14.71
C PRO A 13 -4.54 -2.06 14.32
N GLN A 14 -4.15 -1.95 13.04
CA GLN A 14 -3.37 -0.82 12.54
C GLN A 14 -4.23 0.31 11.96
N TYR A 15 -5.57 0.22 12.08
CA TYR A 15 -6.51 1.16 11.45
C TYR A 15 -6.14 2.62 11.67
N LYS A 16 -5.87 3.04 12.91
CA LYS A 16 -5.58 4.45 13.23
C LYS A 16 -4.37 4.98 12.46
N ARG A 17 -3.30 4.19 12.37
CA ARG A 17 -2.09 4.57 11.64
C ARG A 17 -2.33 4.55 10.14
N ASP A 18 -2.98 3.49 9.66
CA ASP A 18 -3.22 3.30 8.23
C ASP A 18 -4.16 4.37 7.68
N ARG A 19 -5.20 4.74 8.44
CA ARG A 19 -6.11 5.84 8.10
C ARG A 19 -5.34 7.16 7.90
N ALA A 20 -4.46 7.51 8.83
CA ALA A 20 -3.62 8.70 8.71
C ALA A 20 -2.69 8.64 7.48
N THR A 21 -2.17 7.46 7.14
CA THR A 21 -1.40 7.29 5.89
C THR A 21 -2.29 7.50 4.66
N VAL A 22 -3.48 6.89 4.60
CA VAL A 22 -4.43 7.06 3.48
C VAL A 22 -4.84 8.51 3.29
N ASP A 23 -5.20 9.20 4.37
CA ASP A 23 -5.55 10.62 4.33
C ASP A 23 -4.41 11.46 3.76
N SER A 24 -3.16 11.12 4.10
CA SER A 24 -1.99 11.79 3.54
C SER A 24 -1.79 11.49 2.05
N LEU A 25 -2.05 10.26 1.60
CA LEU A 25 -1.89 9.87 0.19
C LEU A 25 -2.87 10.63 -0.71
N LEU A 26 -4.11 10.85 -0.29
CA LEU A 26 -5.12 11.58 -1.07
C LEU A 26 -4.70 13.03 -1.42
N GLY A 27 -3.85 13.65 -0.58
CA GLY A 27 -3.35 15.02 -0.78
C GLY A 27 -1.94 15.09 -1.36
N LYS A 28 -1.36 13.99 -1.83
CA LYS A 28 0.04 13.92 -2.28
C LYS A 28 0.16 13.42 -3.72
N GLU A 29 1.34 13.68 -4.29
CA GLU A 29 1.76 13.20 -5.60
C GLU A 29 2.20 11.72 -5.57
N PRO A 30 2.09 10.98 -6.69
CA PRO A 30 2.48 9.57 -6.81
C PRO A 30 4.01 9.38 -6.88
N THR A 31 4.73 9.77 -5.83
CA THR A 31 6.16 9.47 -5.69
C THR A 31 6.39 7.98 -5.46
N ASP A 32 7.61 7.48 -5.73
CA ASP A 32 7.97 6.07 -5.53
C ASP A 32 7.61 5.55 -4.13
N ASN A 33 7.85 6.37 -3.09
CA ASN A 33 7.49 6.03 -1.72
C ASN A 33 5.97 5.97 -1.52
N ASN A 34 5.23 6.93 -2.06
CA ASN A 34 3.78 6.98 -1.93
C ASN A 34 3.09 5.85 -2.69
N LEU A 35 3.60 5.47 -3.87
CA LEU A 35 3.13 4.31 -4.63
C LEU A 35 3.38 3.00 -3.89
N SER A 36 4.56 2.87 -3.26
CA SER A 36 4.90 1.71 -2.44
C SER A 36 3.96 1.60 -1.22
N GLU A 37 3.68 2.73 -0.56
CA GLU A 37 2.72 2.78 0.57
C GLU A 37 1.28 2.46 0.14
N LEU A 38 0.83 2.99 -1.01
CA LEU A 38 -0.48 2.68 -1.58
C LEU A 38 -0.62 1.18 -1.86
N ALA A 39 0.37 0.57 -2.53
CA ALA A 39 0.36 -0.85 -2.85
C ALA A 39 0.32 -1.72 -1.58
N ARG A 40 1.16 -1.38 -0.59
CA ARG A 40 1.21 -2.06 0.71
C ARG A 40 -0.15 -2.06 1.41
N LEU A 41 -0.83 -0.92 1.42
CA LEU A 41 -2.13 -0.78 2.08
C LEU A 41 -3.25 -1.49 1.31
N ILE A 42 -3.25 -1.45 -0.03
CA ILE A 42 -4.21 -2.23 -0.84
C ILE A 42 -4.06 -3.73 -0.52
N ILE A 43 -2.84 -4.26 -0.50
CA ILE A 43 -2.59 -5.68 -0.17
C ILE A 43 -3.07 -6.00 1.25
N ARG A 44 -2.77 -5.14 2.22
CA ARG A 44 -3.15 -5.32 3.63
C ARG A 44 -4.67 -5.43 3.83
N TYR A 45 -5.44 -4.58 3.17
CA TYR A 45 -6.90 -4.54 3.33
C TYR A 45 -7.63 -5.43 2.32
N LYS A 46 -6.93 -6.13 1.42
CA LYS A 46 -7.54 -6.99 0.41
C LYS A 46 -8.31 -8.14 1.07
N GLY A 47 -9.62 -8.16 0.88
CA GLY A 47 -10.51 -9.16 1.45
C GLY A 47 -10.70 -9.02 2.96
N PHE A 48 -10.22 -7.94 3.58
CA PHE A 48 -10.40 -7.72 5.01
C PHE A 48 -11.88 -7.39 5.31
N PRO A 49 -12.52 -8.11 6.25
CA PRO A 49 -13.90 -7.84 6.64
C PRO A 49 -13.98 -6.60 7.53
N GLY A 50 -14.16 -5.41 6.95
CA GLY A 50 -14.24 -4.12 7.68
C GLY A 50 -13.39 -3.03 7.02
N ALA A 51 -13.22 -1.90 7.70
CA ALA A 51 -12.44 -0.74 7.21
C ALA A 51 -12.82 -0.33 5.76
N ARG A 52 -14.13 -0.30 5.46
CA ARG A 52 -14.65 0.00 4.11
C ARG A 52 -14.26 1.41 3.65
N ASP A 53 -14.12 2.33 4.58
CA ASP A 53 -13.65 3.70 4.37
C ASP A 53 -12.21 3.71 3.83
N ILE A 54 -11.28 2.97 4.46
CA ILE A 54 -9.90 2.84 3.99
C ILE A 54 -9.89 2.20 2.60
N GLN A 55 -10.66 1.13 2.38
CA GLN A 55 -10.72 0.47 1.08
C GLN A 55 -11.23 1.40 -0.03
N ALA A 56 -12.24 2.22 0.26
CA ALA A 56 -12.78 3.19 -0.69
C ALA A 56 -11.77 4.29 -1.02
N ASP A 57 -11.07 4.82 -0.02
CA ASP A 57 -10.09 5.89 -0.21
C ASP A 57 -8.81 5.42 -0.89
N LEU A 58 -8.38 4.17 -0.66
CA LEU A 58 -7.30 3.54 -1.43
C LEU A 58 -7.66 3.45 -2.93
N LYS A 59 -8.92 3.08 -3.25
CA LYS A 59 -9.41 3.08 -4.64
C LYS A 59 -9.44 4.49 -5.23
N LYS A 60 -9.83 5.49 -4.44
CA LYS A 60 -9.82 6.90 -4.86
C LYS A 60 -8.41 7.40 -5.16
N ALA A 61 -7.44 7.11 -4.29
CA ALA A 61 -6.03 7.45 -4.53
C ALA A 61 -5.50 6.79 -5.81
N LEU A 62 -5.83 5.51 -6.03
CA LEU A 62 -5.48 4.76 -7.23
C LEU A 62 -6.03 5.43 -8.51
N GLN A 63 -7.31 5.83 -8.48
CA GLN A 63 -7.96 6.54 -9.59
C GLN A 63 -7.37 7.94 -9.82
N GLN A 64 -7.14 8.71 -8.75
CA GLN A 64 -6.56 10.05 -8.81
C GLN A 64 -5.17 10.04 -9.47
N TRP A 65 -4.39 8.98 -9.24
CA TRP A 65 -3.08 8.80 -9.84
C TRP A 65 -3.11 8.01 -11.16
N ASN A 66 -4.30 7.77 -11.71
CA ASN A 66 -4.52 7.11 -13.00
C ASN A 66 -3.88 5.70 -13.10
N HIS A 67 -3.92 4.95 -11.99
CA HIS A 67 -3.40 3.59 -11.89
C HIS A 67 -4.52 2.54 -11.82
N THR A 68 -4.16 1.30 -12.15
CA THR A 68 -4.88 0.09 -11.73
C THR A 68 -4.04 -0.63 -10.69
N GLU A 69 -4.61 -1.60 -9.95
CA GLU A 69 -3.81 -2.41 -9.02
C GLU A 69 -2.64 -3.09 -9.75
N GLU A 70 -2.87 -3.57 -10.97
CA GLU A 70 -1.85 -4.21 -11.81
C GLU A 70 -0.71 -3.25 -12.16
N THR A 71 -1.01 -2.05 -12.68
CA THR A 71 0.04 -1.09 -13.06
C THR A 71 0.77 -0.54 -11.85
N LEU A 72 0.07 -0.36 -10.71
CA LEU A 72 0.68 0.00 -9.44
C LEU A 72 1.66 -1.08 -8.96
N TYR A 73 1.27 -2.35 -9.02
CA TYR A 73 2.14 -3.46 -8.61
C TYR A 73 3.33 -3.63 -9.55
N GLU A 74 3.16 -3.41 -10.85
CA GLU A 74 4.27 -3.41 -11.78
C GLU A 74 5.28 -2.30 -11.47
N GLN A 75 4.79 -1.08 -11.23
CA GLN A 75 5.65 0.06 -10.91
C GLN A 75 6.37 -0.12 -9.57
N THR A 76 5.69 -0.62 -8.53
CA THR A 76 6.31 -0.87 -7.23
C THR A 76 7.38 -1.96 -7.29
N ARG A 77 7.21 -3.01 -8.11
CA ARG A 77 8.30 -3.98 -8.39
C ARG A 77 9.53 -3.30 -9.01
N LYS A 78 9.34 -2.39 -9.97
CA LYS A 78 10.44 -1.62 -10.58
C LYS A 78 11.15 -0.73 -9.54
N ILE A 79 10.39 -0.05 -8.68
CA ILE A 79 10.91 0.77 -7.58
C ILE A 79 11.78 -0.07 -6.64
N HIS A 80 11.31 -1.24 -6.22
CA HIS A 80 12.07 -2.12 -5.34
C HIS A 80 13.34 -2.66 -5.99
N ALA A 81 13.27 -3.08 -7.25
CA ALA A 81 14.45 -3.53 -7.99
C ALA A 81 15.52 -2.42 -8.09
N ASN A 82 15.11 -1.19 -8.41
CA ASN A 82 16.02 -0.03 -8.46
C ASN A 82 16.60 0.31 -7.09
N GLY A 83 15.78 0.25 -6.02
CA GLY A 83 16.23 0.49 -4.66
C GLY A 83 17.18 -0.58 -4.12
N GLU A 84 17.07 -1.83 -4.58
CA GLU A 84 18.06 -2.88 -4.32
C GLU A 84 19.37 -2.65 -5.07
N VAL A 85 19.30 -2.20 -6.34
CA VAL A 85 20.50 -1.82 -7.11
C VAL A 85 21.24 -0.67 -6.43
N TYR A 86 20.53 0.38 -6.01
CA TYR A 86 21.14 1.51 -5.29
C TYR A 86 21.77 1.09 -3.95
N ARG A 87 21.12 0.17 -3.21
CA ARG A 87 21.67 -0.37 -1.96
C ARG A 87 22.92 -1.23 -2.20
N LYS A 88 22.93 -2.07 -3.24
CA LYS A 88 24.10 -2.90 -3.60
C LYS A 88 25.31 -2.06 -4.03
N GLN A 89 25.09 -0.98 -4.77
CA GLN A 89 26.18 -0.06 -5.13
C GLN A 89 26.79 0.65 -3.91
N LYS A 90 26.01 0.83 -2.83
CA LYS A 90 26.48 1.45 -1.59
C LYS A 90 27.15 0.45 -0.64
N SER A 91 26.78 -0.84 -0.69
CA SER A 91 27.34 -1.87 0.19
C SER A 91 28.76 -2.32 -0.16
N ASP A 92 29.26 -2.01 -1.36
CA ASP A 92 30.67 -2.26 -1.73
C ASP A 92 31.65 -1.31 -1.02
N GLN A 93 31.17 -0.43 -0.13
CA GLN A 93 31.97 0.58 0.57
C GLN A 93 31.77 0.61 2.10
N GLU A 94 31.27 -0.49 2.68
CA GLU A 94 31.28 -0.68 4.13
C GLU A 94 32.05 -1.96 4.47
N ASP A 95 33.35 -1.91 4.19
CA ASP A 95 34.36 -2.76 4.83
C ASP A 95 34.31 -2.47 6.33
N TRP A 96 33.87 -3.46 7.10
CA TRP A 96 33.95 -3.43 8.55
C TRP A 96 35.42 -3.59 8.95
N ALA A 97 36.04 -2.48 9.37
CA ALA A 97 37.29 -2.45 10.13
C ALA A 97 36.99 -2.38 11.65
#